data_AF-A0A9D1NER5-F1
#
_entry.id   AF-A0A9D1NER5-F1
#
_cell.length_a   1.000
_cell.length_b   1.000
_cell.length_c   1.000
_cell.angle_alpha   90.00
_cell.angle_beta   90.00
_cell.angle_gamma   90.00
#
_symmetry.space_group_name_H-M   'P 1'
#
loop_
_entity.id
_entity.type
_entity.pdbx_description
1 polymer ?
#
loop_
_entity_poly.entity_id
_entity_poly.type
_entity_poly.pdbx_seq_one_letter_code
_entity_poly.pdbx_strand_id
1 'polypeptide(L)'
;MGVFTWHNGEVPKNLKIKQVYGILFSEDGRTLLRHVENEKENYFSLAGGRPEVYDNGIEGTLRREVLEEVNCTIKEPILIGYQEVNEGNNVPPYAQVRMAAIIDKVGKLQPDPDNGET
;
A
#
# COMPACT_ATOMS: atom_id res chain seq x y z
N MET A 1 -2.15 -23.70 -5.38
CA MET A 1 -2.35 -22.70 -4.30
C MET A 1 -1.10 -21.84 -4.28
N GLY A 2 -1.23 -20.52 -4.23
CA GLY A 2 -0.07 -19.63 -4.22
C GLY A 2 0.76 -19.82 -2.96
N VAL A 3 2.08 -19.71 -3.08
CA VAL A 3 3.02 -19.69 -1.95
C VAL A 3 3.40 -18.25 -1.67
N PHE A 4 3.39 -17.89 -0.39
CA PHE A 4 3.72 -16.56 0.09
C PHE A 4 4.92 -16.67 1.03
N THR A 5 6.01 -15.98 0.71
CA THR A 5 7.24 -16.01 1.50
C THR A 5 7.59 -14.59 1.92
N TRP A 6 7.82 -14.39 3.21
CA TRP A 6 8.27 -13.10 3.73
C TRP A 6 9.79 -12.97 3.66
N HIS A 7 10.28 -11.80 3.23
CA HIS A 7 11.69 -11.44 3.20
C HIS A 7 11.89 -10.08 3.87
N ASN A 8 12.86 -10.00 4.77
CA ASN A 8 13.25 -8.74 5.39
C ASN A 8 14.15 -7.93 4.44
N GLY A 9 13.96 -6.60 4.38
CA GLY A 9 14.81 -5.70 3.61
C GLY A 9 14.48 -5.58 2.12
N GLU A 10 15.49 -5.26 1.31
CA GLU A 10 15.33 -4.85 -0.10
C GLU A 10 14.87 -5.96 -1.04
N VAL A 11 14.07 -5.56 -2.03
CA VAL A 11 13.62 -6.45 -3.11
C VAL A 11 14.78 -6.67 -4.10
N PRO A 12 15.13 -7.92 -4.45
CA PRO A 12 16.11 -8.20 -5.49
C PRO A 12 15.75 -7.52 -6.81
N LYS A 13 16.75 -6.95 -7.51
CA LYS A 13 16.53 -6.18 -8.76
C LYS A 13 15.82 -6.96 -9.87
N ASN A 14 15.91 -8.28 -9.86
CA ASN A 14 15.29 -9.18 -10.84
C ASN A 14 13.85 -9.58 -10.46
N LEU A 15 13.36 -9.20 -9.28
CA LEU A 15 12.00 -9.50 -8.83
C LEU A 15 11.11 -8.28 -9.05
N LYS A 16 10.06 -8.45 -9.85
CA LYS A 16 9.14 -7.36 -10.16
C LYS A 16 8.34 -6.96 -8.92
N ILE A 17 8.36 -5.68 -8.56
CA ILE A 17 7.46 -5.12 -7.55
C ILE A 17 6.11 -4.86 -8.22
N LYS A 18 5.06 -5.57 -7.79
CA LYS A 18 3.70 -5.33 -8.30
C LYS A 18 2.91 -4.39 -7.40
N GLN A 19 3.17 -4.37 -6.10
CA GLN A 19 2.41 -3.57 -5.14
C GLN A 19 3.31 -3.05 -4.03
N VAL A 20 2.99 -1.87 -3.51
CA VAL A 20 3.60 -1.24 -2.34
C VAL A 20 2.49 -0.90 -1.37
N TYR A 21 2.57 -1.41 -0.14
CA TYR A 21 1.57 -1.17 0.90
C TYR A 21 2.20 -0.52 2.14
N GLY A 22 1.45 0.41 2.73
CA GLY A 22 1.84 1.12 3.95
C GLY A 22 1.21 0.53 5.20
N ILE A 23 2.03 0.26 6.21
CA ILE A 23 1.59 0.11 7.60
C ILE A 23 1.76 1.48 8.25
N LEU A 24 0.67 2.24 8.27
CA LEU A 24 0.72 3.65 8.67
C LEU A 24 0.29 3.78 10.13
N PHE A 25 1.06 4.51 10.91
CA PHE A 25 0.80 4.73 12.32
C PHE A 25 0.44 6.19 12.59
N SER A 26 -0.56 6.43 13.43
CA SER A 26 -0.71 7.72 14.11
C SER A 26 0.30 7.85 15.24
N GLU A 27 0.54 9.09 15.71
CA GLU A 27 1.46 9.38 16.81
C GLU A 27 1.10 8.66 18.12
N ASP A 28 -0.18 8.29 18.31
CA ASP A 28 -0.65 7.52 19.47
C ASP A 28 -0.60 5.99 19.27
N GLY A 29 0.05 5.52 18.19
CA GLY A 29 0.34 4.10 17.97
C GLY A 29 -0.79 3.28 17.35
N ARG A 30 -1.88 3.91 16.89
CA ARG A 30 -2.93 3.22 16.12
C ARG A 30 -2.50 3.07 14.66
N THR A 31 -3.00 2.04 13.99
CA THR A 31 -2.78 1.84 12.56
C THR A 31 -4.00 2.27 11.75
N LEU A 32 -3.75 2.93 10.63
CA LEU A 32 -4.77 3.26 9.65
C LEU A 32 -5.05 2.04 8.76
N LEU A 33 -6.32 1.69 8.64
CA LEU A 33 -6.82 0.72 7.66
C LEU A 33 -7.79 1.43 6.73
N ARG A 34 -7.68 1.14 5.44
CA ARG A 34 -8.66 1.55 4.43
C ARG A 34 -9.85 0.61 4.49
N HIS A 35 -11.05 1.14 4.62
CA HIS A 35 -12.28 0.37 4.45
C HIS A 35 -12.63 0.34 2.95
N VAL A 36 -12.82 -0.86 2.42
CA VAL A 36 -13.27 -1.10 1.05
C VAL A 36 -14.68 -1.65 1.13
N GLU A 37 -15.65 -0.87 0.66
CA GLU A 37 -17.06 -1.26 0.60
C GLU A 37 -17.63 -0.99 -0.79
N ASN A 38 -18.14 -2.04 -1.43
CA ASN A 38 -18.92 -2.00 -2.66
C ASN A 38 -19.92 -3.16 -2.67
N GLU A 39 -20.74 -3.28 -3.73
CA GLU A 39 -21.77 -4.33 -3.83
C GLU A 39 -21.25 -5.77 -3.65
N LYS A 40 -19.95 -6.01 -3.85
CA LYS A 40 -19.33 -7.35 -3.85
C LYS A 40 -18.37 -7.58 -2.69
N GLU A 41 -17.85 -6.50 -2.09
CA GLU A 41 -16.73 -6.58 -1.15
C GLU A 41 -16.95 -5.64 0.03
N ASN A 42 -16.70 -6.14 1.24
CA ASN A 42 -16.66 -5.34 2.47
C ASN A 42 -15.52 -5.85 3.35
N TYR A 43 -14.38 -5.17 3.32
CA TYR A 43 -13.20 -5.56 4.09
C TYR A 43 -12.27 -4.38 4.39
N PHE A 44 -11.34 -4.61 5.31
CA PHE A 44 -10.28 -3.65 5.62
C PHE A 44 -8.97 -4.06 4.95
N SER A 45 -8.25 -3.07 4.43
CA SER A 45 -6.97 -3.25 3.74
C SER A 45 -5.95 -2.21 4.14
N LEU A 46 -4.69 -2.47 3.82
CA LEU A 46 -3.64 -1.45 3.89
C LEU A 46 -3.78 -0.51 2.71
N ALA A 47 -3.53 0.79 2.94
CA ALA A 47 -3.39 1.74 1.85
C ALA A 47 -2.14 1.40 1.00
N GLY A 48 -2.26 1.54 -0.31
CA GLY A 48 -1.20 1.23 -1.24
C GLY A 48 -1.68 0.59 -2.52
N GLY A 49 -0.82 0.62 -3.53
CA GLY A 49 -1.18 0.20 -4.87
C GLY A 49 0.02 -0.13 -5.73
N ARG A 50 -0.15 -0.02 -7.05
CA ARG A 50 0.86 -0.46 -8.02
C ARG A 50 1.84 0.68 -8.28
N PRO A 51 3.16 0.37 -8.39
CA PRO A 51 4.10 1.36 -8.88
C PRO A 51 3.78 1.78 -10.31
N GLU A 52 3.73 3.09 -10.53
CA GLU A 52 3.58 3.70 -11.83
C GLU A 52 4.92 4.23 -12.35
N VAL A 53 5.06 4.38 -13.66
CA VAL A 53 6.34 4.78 -14.31
C VAL A 53 6.82 6.17 -13.92
N TYR A 54 5.90 7.02 -13.46
CA TYR A 54 6.17 8.39 -13.02
C TYR A 54 6.37 8.50 -11.50
N ASP A 55 6.21 7.39 -10.75
CA ASP A 55 6.48 7.39 -9.32
C ASP A 55 7.99 7.47 -9.07
N ASN A 56 8.39 8.21 -8.04
CA ASN A 56 9.78 8.25 -7.57
C ASN A 56 10.11 7.02 -6.71
N GLY A 57 10.10 5.84 -7.35
CA GLY A 57 10.30 4.56 -6.67
C GLY A 57 9.18 4.19 -5.69
N ILE A 58 9.46 3.21 -4.83
CA ILE A 58 8.45 2.65 -3.91
C ILE A 58 7.92 3.68 -2.90
N GLU A 59 8.75 4.64 -2.48
CA GLU A 59 8.34 5.72 -1.59
C GLU A 59 7.38 6.68 -2.28
N GLY A 60 7.69 7.05 -3.53
CA GLY A 60 6.82 7.87 -4.37
C GLY A 60 5.45 7.20 -4.59
N THR A 61 5.47 5.91 -4.93
CA THR A 61 4.24 5.10 -5.06
C THR A 61 3.42 5.14 -3.77
N LEU A 62 4.03 4.87 -2.62
CA LEU A 62 3.28 4.86 -1.36
C LEU A 62 2.69 6.24 -1.03
N ARG A 63 3.46 7.32 -1.21
CA ARG A 63 2.98 8.68 -0.93
C ARG A 63 1.77 9.05 -1.81
N ARG A 64 1.80 8.70 -3.09
CA ARG A 64 0.67 8.92 -4.02
C ARG A 64 -0.56 8.13 -3.58
N GLU A 65 -0.41 6.83 -3.40
CA GLU A 65 -1.52 5.93 -3.05
C GLU A 65 -2.17 6.31 -1.70
N VAL A 66 -1.37 6.68 -0.69
CA VAL A 66 -1.90 7.13 0.61
C VAL A 66 -2.68 8.43 0.50
N LEU A 67 -2.28 9.33 -0.41
CA LEU A 67 -3.02 10.54 -0.69
C LEU A 67 -4.33 10.24 -1.44
N GLU A 68 -4.28 9.37 -2.45
CA GLU A 68 -5.44 9.03 -3.30
C GLU A 68 -6.49 8.21 -2.55
N GLU A 69 -6.06 7.18 -1.82
CA GLU A 69 -6.98 6.19 -1.25
C GLU A 69 -7.53 6.58 0.12
N VAL A 70 -6.78 7.35 0.90
CA VAL A 70 -7.14 7.67 2.29
C VAL A 70 -6.90 9.14 2.65
N ASN A 71 -6.60 9.99 1.66
CA ASN A 71 -6.46 11.44 1.80
C ASN A 71 -5.52 11.83 2.95
N CYS A 72 -4.44 11.07 3.13
CA CYS A 72 -3.43 11.32 4.15
C CYS A 72 -2.09 11.65 3.51
N THR A 73 -1.23 12.29 4.28
CA THR A 73 0.20 12.41 3.99
C THR A 73 0.98 11.73 5.09
N ILE A 74 2.18 11.26 4.76
CA ILE A 74 3.03 10.48 5.67
C ILE A 74 4.40 11.13 5.78
N LYS A 75 5.05 10.94 6.92
CA LYS A 75 6.46 11.24 7.11
C LYS A 75 7.32 10.27 6.28
N GLU A 76 8.62 10.26 6.50
CA GLU A 76 9.55 9.41 5.76
C GLU A 76 9.21 7.92 5.92
N PRO A 77 8.81 7.20 4.85
CA PRO A 77 8.48 5.80 4.94
C PRO A 77 9.76 4.95 4.98
N ILE A 78 9.74 3.90 5.80
CA ILE A 78 10.84 2.94 5.92
C ILE A 78 10.44 1.61 5.32
N LEU A 79 11.34 1.01 4.53
CA LEU A 79 11.15 -0.35 4.03
C LEU A 79 11.26 -1.35 5.19
N ILE A 80 10.24 -2.18 5.37
CA ILE A 80 10.28 -3.30 6.34
C ILE A 80 10.76 -4.57 5.64
N GLY A 81 10.20 -4.81 4.45
CA GLY A 81 10.44 -6.03 3.69
C GLY A 81 9.40 -6.21 2.60
N TYR A 82 9.32 -7.42 2.08
CA TYR A 82 8.36 -7.76 1.04
C TYR A 82 7.85 -9.19 1.20
N GLN A 83 6.64 -9.39 0.72
CA GLN A 83 6.08 -10.72 0.49
C GLN A 83 6.38 -11.11 -0.97
N GLU A 84 7.17 -12.16 -1.18
CA GLU A 84 7.27 -12.83 -2.46
C GLU A 84 6.01 -13.66 -2.68
N VAL A 85 5.33 -13.41 -3.80
CA VAL A 85 4.13 -14.12 -4.20
C VAL A 85 4.47 -15.01 -5.38
N ASN A 86 4.30 -16.31 -5.20
CA ASN A 86 4.39 -17.31 -6.25
C ASN A 86 3.01 -17.93 -6.47
N GLU A 87 2.26 -17.42 -7.45
CA GLU A 87 0.90 -17.88 -7.76
C GLU A 87 0.87 -19.26 -8.43
N GLY A 88 2.03 -19.76 -8.89
CA GLY A 88 2.14 -20.93 -9.75
C GLY A 88 1.64 -20.65 -11.18
N ASN A 89 1.24 -21.70 -11.89
CA ASN A 89 0.60 -21.62 -13.22
C ASN A 89 1.37 -20.78 -14.27
N ASN A 90 2.70 -20.92 -14.31
CA ASN A 90 3.59 -20.18 -15.21
C ASN A 90 3.57 -18.65 -15.05
N VAL A 91 3.06 -18.13 -13.92
CA VAL A 91 3.20 -16.71 -13.58
C VAL A 91 4.55 -16.52 -12.85
N PRO A 92 5.44 -15.63 -13.34
CA PRO A 92 6.67 -15.31 -12.64
C PRO A 92 6.38 -14.76 -11.23
N PRO A 93 7.15 -15.16 -10.20
CA PRO A 93 7.03 -14.59 -8.87
C PRO A 93 7.20 -13.06 -8.88
N TYR A 94 6.58 -12.41 -7.90
CA TYR A 94 6.66 -10.96 -7.76
C TYR A 94 6.66 -10.54 -6.29
N ALA A 95 7.09 -9.31 -6.03
CA ALA A 95 7.11 -8.73 -4.70
C ALA A 95 5.87 -7.86 -4.46
N GLN A 96 5.32 -8.00 -3.25
CA GLN A 96 4.45 -7.01 -2.62
C GLN A 96 5.21 -6.39 -1.45
N VAL A 97 5.64 -5.14 -1.60
CA VAL A 97 6.44 -4.43 -0.60
C VAL A 97 5.57 -4.00 0.59
N ARG A 98 6.15 -3.98 1.78
CA ARG A 98 5.60 -3.33 2.97
C ARG A 98 6.55 -2.27 3.47
N MET A 99 6.02 -1.07 3.63
CA MET A 99 6.71 0.04 4.27
C MET A 99 5.95 0.47 5.51
N ALA A 100 6.63 1.03 6.49
CA ALA A 100 5.99 1.69 7.64
C ALA A 100 6.23 3.20 7.57
N ALA A 101 5.26 3.97 8.03
CA ALA A 101 5.43 5.41 8.18
C ALA A 101 4.52 5.96 9.29
N ILE A 102 4.89 7.12 9.84
CA ILE A 102 3.99 7.91 10.67
C ILE A 102 3.13 8.78 9.77
N ILE A 103 1.83 8.88 10.06
CA ILE A 103 0.91 9.80 9.39
C ILE A 103 1.32 11.22 9.79
N ASP A 104 1.62 12.05 8.79
CA ASP A 104 1.96 13.46 8.98
C ASP A 104 0.70 14.30 9.13
N LYS A 105 -0.24 14.11 8.21
CA LYS A 105 -1.51 14.85 8.23
C LYS A 105 -2.64 14.01 7.64
N VAL A 106 -3.78 14.02 8.32
CA VAL A 106 -5.06 13.57 7.76
C VAL A 106 -5.70 14.76 7.05
N GLY A 107 -5.99 14.59 5.76
CA GLY A 107 -6.65 15.60 4.95
C GLY A 107 -8.05 15.92 5.46
N LYS A 108 -8.61 17.05 5.00
CA LYS A 108 -10.03 17.34 5.25
C LYS A 108 -10.86 16.29 4.53
N LEU A 109 -11.93 15.80 5.17
CA LEU A 109 -12.91 14.95 4.52
C LEU A 109 -13.30 15.61 3.18
N GLN A 110 -13.02 14.93 2.07
CA GLN A 110 -13.50 15.36 0.76
C GLN A 110 -14.74 14.52 0.45
N PRO A 111 -15.80 15.11 -0.12
CA PRO A 111 -16.91 14.34 -0.62
C PRO A 111 -16.39 13.31 -1.62
N ASP A 112 -16.86 12.07 -1.52
CA ASP A 112 -16.55 11.02 -2.48
C ASP A 112 -16.96 11.48 -3.90
N PRO A 113 -16.00 11.62 -4.85
CA PRO A 113 -16.33 12.03 -6.21
C PRO A 113 -17.30 11.09 -6.92
N ASP A 114 -17.43 9.84 -6.45
CA ASP A 114 -18.19 8.80 -7.13
C ASP A 114 -19.55 8.48 -6.48
N ASN A 115 -19.87 9.00 -5.29
CA ASN A 115 -21.17 8.67 -4.65
C ASN A 115 -21.93 9.80 -3.93
N GLY A 116 -21.42 11.02 -3.85
CA GLY A 116 -22.28 12.19 -3.55
C GLY A 116 -23.09 12.15 -2.25
N GLU A 117 -22.72 11.37 -1.23
CA GLU A 117 -23.33 11.46 0.11
C GLU A 117 -22.29 11.89 1.16
N THR A 118 -22.75 12.78 2.04
CA THR A 118 -22.01 13.43 3.13
C THR A 118 -22.11 12.68 4.44
#